data_AF-A0ABD3XBQ2-F1
#
_entry.id   AF-A0ABD3XBQ2-F1
#
_cell.length_a   1.000
_cell.length_b   1.000
_cell.length_c   1.000
_cell.angle_alpha   90.00
_cell.angle_beta   90.00
_cell.angle_gamma   90.00
#
_symmetry.space_group_name_H-M   'P 1'
#
loop_
_entity.id
_entity.type
_entity.pdbx_description
1 polymer ?
#
loop_
_entity_poly.entity_id
_entity_poly.type
_entity_poly.pdbx_seq_one_letter_code
_entity_poly.pdbx_strand_id
1 'polypeptide(L)'
;MVNLANRRKIDIDKYGQPRQMMDGKELCNHFNSIRGCHCTTCQFLHTCNQCRANSHGATACPHNTHKFFPSTGTRNINATSKSAPDKIKQI
;
A
#
# COMPACT_ATOMS: atom_id res chain seq x y z
N MET A 1 -31.50 23.16 -5.26
CA MET A 1 -30.91 23.23 -3.91
C MET A 1 -30.11 21.95 -3.69
N VAL A 2 -28.78 22.02 -3.74
CA VAL A 2 -27.93 20.82 -3.59
C VAL A 2 -27.78 20.53 -2.11
N ASN A 3 -28.25 19.35 -1.66
CA ASN A 3 -28.21 18.91 -0.27
C ASN A 3 -26.75 18.72 0.20
N LEU A 4 -26.24 19.68 0.96
CA LEU A 4 -24.88 19.71 1.53
C LEU A 4 -24.78 18.89 2.84
N ALA A 5 -25.48 17.75 2.93
CA ALA A 5 -25.66 17.01 4.19
C ALA A 5 -24.85 15.70 4.29
N ASN A 6 -23.86 15.49 3.43
CA ASN A 6 -23.02 14.28 3.45
C ASN A 6 -21.54 14.59 3.73
N ARG A 7 -21.27 15.54 4.64
CA ARG A 7 -19.94 15.68 5.24
C ARG A 7 -19.76 14.50 6.19
N ARG A 8 -19.20 13.39 5.68
CA ARG A 8 -18.62 12.35 6.55
C ARG A 8 -17.72 13.09 7.54
N LYS A 9 -18.03 13.04 8.84
CA LYS A 9 -17.10 13.49 9.88
C LYS A 9 -15.81 12.72 9.62
N ILE A 10 -14.79 13.43 9.17
CA ILE A 10 -13.46 12.86 9.04
C ILE A 10 -12.98 12.75 10.47
N ASP A 11 -12.99 11.53 11.02
CA ASP A 11 -12.36 11.26 12.30
C ASP A 11 -10.86 11.49 12.12
N ILE A 12 -10.32 12.46 12.85
CA ILE A 12 -8.91 12.84 12.79
C ILE A 12 -8.20 12.14 13.94
N ASP A 13 -7.02 11.58 13.70
CA ASP A 13 -6.17 11.02 14.75
C ASP A 13 -5.49 12.12 15.57
N LYS A 14 -4.79 11.74 16.64
CA LYS A 14 -4.07 12.67 17.50
C LYS A 14 -2.93 13.44 16.79
N TYR A 15 -2.59 13.06 15.56
CA TYR A 15 -1.55 13.67 14.72
C TYR A 15 -2.13 14.49 13.56
N GLY A 16 -3.46 14.67 13.51
CA GLY A 16 -4.08 15.45 12.44
C GLY A 16 -4.36 14.64 11.16
N GLN A 17 -4.17 13.33 11.15
CA GLN A 17 -4.42 12.50 9.97
C GLN A 17 -5.81 11.87 9.99
N PRO A 18 -6.49 11.75 8.84
CA PRO A 18 -7.77 11.08 8.75
C PRO A 18 -7.63 9.61 9.15
N ARG A 19 -8.39 9.16 10.14
CA ARG A 19 -8.53 7.76 10.49
C ARG A 19 -9.28 7.03 9.39
N GLN A 20 -8.78 5.87 9.02
CA GLN A 20 -9.42 5.02 8.04
C GLN A 20 -9.86 3.73 8.72
N MET A 21 -11.14 3.39 8.62
CA MET A 21 -11.72 2.17 9.17
C MET A 21 -11.99 1.17 8.05
N MET A 22 -11.67 -0.10 8.28
CA MET A 22 -11.94 -1.23 7.39
C MET A 22 -12.38 -2.43 8.23
N ASP A 23 -13.57 -2.96 7.93
CA ASP A 23 -14.15 -4.12 8.62
C ASP A 23 -14.18 -3.98 10.16
N GLY A 24 -14.49 -2.78 10.63
CA GLY A 24 -14.55 -2.46 12.06
C GLY A 24 -13.19 -2.29 12.76
N LYS A 25 -12.08 -2.33 12.02
CA LYS A 25 -10.73 -2.09 12.53
C LYS A 25 -10.10 -0.85 11.90
N GLU A 26 -9.27 -0.15 12.67
CA GLU A 26 -8.53 1.03 12.19
C GLU A 26 -7.32 0.59 11.35
N LEU A 27 -7.18 1.16 10.16
CA LEU A 27 -6.04 0.95 9.29
C LEU A 27 -4.81 1.65 9.84
N CYS A 28 -3.66 1.03 9.65
CA CYS A 28 -2.39 1.64 9.98
C CYS A 28 -2.06 2.75 8.97
N ASN A 29 -2.12 4.00 9.42
CA ASN A 29 -1.72 5.17 8.62
C ASN A 29 -0.25 5.08 8.19
N HIS A 30 0.64 4.60 9.07
CA HIS A 30 2.06 4.40 8.73
C HIS A 30 2.23 3.37 7.61
N PHE A 31 1.51 2.25 7.66
CA PHE A 31 1.57 1.21 6.63
C PHE A 31 1.16 1.74 5.26
N ASN A 32 0.12 2.58 5.21
CA ASN A 32 -0.36 3.21 3.98
C ASN A 32 0.41 4.50 3.60
N SER A 33 1.40 4.92 4.39
CA SER A 33 2.25 6.07 4.12
C SER A 33 3.46 5.69 3.27
N ILE A 34 4.23 6.69 2.85
CA ILE A 34 5.50 6.51 2.11
C ILE A 34 6.58 5.80 2.95
N ARG A 35 6.55 5.98 4.28
CA ARG A 35 7.51 5.35 5.18
C ARG A 35 7.21 3.88 5.43
N GLY A 36 5.97 3.44 5.24
CA GLY A 36 5.52 2.13 5.69
C GLY A 36 5.46 2.02 7.22
N CYS A 37 5.02 0.86 7.70
CA CYS A 37 5.06 0.53 9.12
C CYS A 37 6.11 -0.56 9.36
N HIS A 38 7.05 -0.29 10.26
CA HIS A 38 8.11 -1.22 10.65
C HIS A 38 7.84 -1.91 12.00
N CYS A 39 6.66 -1.69 12.59
CA CYS A 39 6.27 -2.37 13.83
C CYS A 39 5.91 -3.82 13.51
N THR A 40 6.63 -4.77 14.10
CA THR A 40 6.36 -6.21 13.99
C THR A 40 4.99 -6.57 14.58
N THR A 41 4.59 -5.92 15.66
CA THR A 41 3.28 -6.07 16.30
C THR A 41 2.50 -4.76 16.24
N CYS A 42 2.03 -4.38 15.04
CA CYS A 42 1.16 -3.22 14.90
C CYS A 42 -0.25 -3.53 15.44
N GLN A 43 -0.77 -2.65 16.29
CA GLN A 43 -2.15 -2.73 16.79
C GLN A 43 -3.19 -2.37 15.72
N PHE A 44 -2.76 -1.72 14.64
CA PHE A 44 -3.61 -1.29 13.53
C PHE A 44 -3.48 -2.24 12.34
N LEU A 45 -4.51 -2.25 11.49
CA LEU A 45 -4.58 -3.19 10.38
C LEU A 45 -3.62 -2.80 9.24
N HIS A 46 -2.72 -3.72 8.89
CA HIS A 46 -1.81 -3.61 7.74
C HIS A 46 -2.52 -4.04 6.46
N THR A 47 -3.46 -3.20 6.00
CA THR A 47 -4.20 -3.43 4.77
C THR A 47 -4.16 -2.19 3.89
N CYS A 48 -3.92 -2.40 2.60
CA CYS A 48 -3.93 -1.38 1.58
C CYS A 48 -5.34 -0.78 1.49
N ASN A 49 -5.46 0.54 1.69
CA ASN A 49 -6.75 1.21 1.59
C ASN A 49 -7.33 1.26 0.15
N GLN A 50 -6.51 0.99 -0.87
CA GLN A 50 -6.92 1.01 -2.28
C GLN A 50 -7.45 -0.34 -2.77
N CYS A 51 -6.72 -1.43 -2.49
CA CYS A 51 -7.01 -2.76 -3.06
C CYS A 51 -7.28 -3.84 -2.01
N ARG A 52 -7.26 -3.48 -0.73
CA ARG A 52 -7.49 -4.40 0.42
C ARG A 52 -6.48 -5.54 0.57
N ALA A 53 -5.37 -5.51 -0.18
CA ALA A 53 -4.26 -6.45 0.02
C ALA A 53 -3.45 -6.10 1.28
N ASN A 54 -2.86 -7.10 1.93
CA ASN A 54 -2.00 -6.96 3.11
C ASN A 54 -0.49 -7.01 2.79
N SER A 55 -0.13 -7.29 1.53
CA SER A 55 1.26 -7.36 1.07
C SER A 55 1.96 -6.01 0.92
N HIS A 56 1.21 -4.92 0.80
CA HIS A 56 1.75 -3.60 0.46
C HIS A 56 0.86 -2.46 0.99
N GLY A 57 1.46 -1.30 1.25
CA GLY A 57 0.74 -0.07 1.59
C GLY A 57 0.18 0.66 0.36
N ALA A 58 -0.71 1.64 0.56
CA ALA A 58 -1.34 2.43 -0.50
C ALA A 58 -0.36 3.02 -1.54
N THR A 59 0.83 3.45 -1.11
CA THR A 59 1.86 4.05 -1.97
C THR A 59 2.40 3.08 -3.03
N ALA A 60 2.55 1.81 -2.67
CA ALA A 60 3.00 0.75 -3.56
C ALA A 60 1.84 0.03 -4.27
N CYS A 61 0.60 0.51 -4.10
CA CYS A 61 -0.55 -0.16 -4.68
C CYS A 61 -0.56 -0.06 -6.22
N PRO A 62 -0.74 -1.18 -6.94
CA PRO A 62 -0.85 -1.16 -8.40
C PRO A 62 -2.10 -0.40 -8.88
N HIS A 63 -3.16 -0.38 -8.06
CA HIS A 63 -4.44 0.29 -8.36
C HIS A 63 -4.51 1.74 -7.88
N ASN A 64 -3.42 2.31 -7.37
CA ASN A 64 -3.43 3.70 -6.91
C ASN A 64 -3.66 4.66 -8.09
N THR A 65 -4.88 5.18 -8.21
CA THR A 65 -5.29 6.13 -9.26
C THR A 65 -4.68 7.53 -9.08
N HIS A 66 -4.04 7.80 -7.93
CA HIS A 66 -3.25 9.01 -7.70
C HIS A 66 -1.81 8.90 -8.19
N LYS A 67 -1.44 7.83 -8.90
CA LYS A 67 -0.22 7.84 -9.71
C LYS A 67 -0.41 8.92 -10.78
N PHE A 68 0.15 10.10 -10.53
CA PHE A 68 0.69 10.93 -11.59
C PHE A 68 1.34 9.98 -12.58
N PHE A 69 0.78 9.92 -13.79
CA PHE A 69 1.34 9.16 -14.89
C PHE A 69 2.84 9.46 -14.97
N PRO A 70 3.77 8.51 -14.72
CA PRO A 70 4.96 8.54 -15.53
C PRO A 70 4.52 7.95 -16.87
N SER A 71 4.12 8.82 -17.78
CA SER A 71 4.09 8.46 -19.19
C SER A 71 5.45 7.82 -19.52
N THR A 72 5.38 6.60 -20.04
CA THR A 72 6.46 5.86 -20.72
C THR A 72 7.70 5.50 -19.90
N GLY A 73 7.70 4.26 -19.41
CA GLY A 73 8.90 3.54 -19.00
C GLY A 73 8.72 2.05 -19.28
N THR A 74 8.78 1.67 -20.55
CA THR A 74 8.79 0.29 -21.01
C THR A 74 9.88 -0.49 -20.28
N ARG A 75 9.51 -1.32 -19.32
CA ARG A 75 10.34 -2.48 -18.91
C ARG A 75 9.58 -3.73 -19.31
N ASN A 76 9.84 -4.16 -20.54
CA ASN A 76 9.68 -5.55 -20.92
C ASN A 76 10.65 -6.36 -20.06
N ILE A 77 10.15 -7.01 -19.02
CA ILE A 77 10.86 -8.09 -18.35
C ILE A 77 10.36 -9.39 -18.94
N ASN A 78 11.16 -9.96 -19.85
CA ASN A 78 11.08 -11.37 -20.16
C ASN A 78 11.10 -12.14 -18.83
N ALA A 79 9.96 -12.67 -18.44
CA ALA A 79 9.82 -13.59 -17.32
C ALA A 79 10.56 -14.88 -17.66
N THR A 80 11.80 -15.00 -17.19
CA THR A 80 12.52 -16.28 -17.16
C THR A 80 13.05 -16.50 -15.75
N SER A 81 12.15 -16.87 -14.84
CA SER A 81 12.52 -17.45 -13.55
C SER A 81 12.92 -18.90 -13.79
N LYS A 82 14.20 -19.20 -14.02
CA LYS A 82 14.73 -20.54 -13.76
C LYS A 82 16.09 -20.46 -13.06
N SER A 83 16.09 -21.13 -11.92
CA SER A 83 17.11 -21.27 -10.89
C SER A 83 18.47 -21.73 -11.41
N ALA A 84 19.51 -21.33 -10.68
CA ALA A 84 20.90 -21.72 -10.85
C ALA A 84 21.12 -23.24 -10.90
N PRO A 85 22.25 -23.69 -11.47
CA PRO A 85 23.03 -24.71 -10.78
C PRO A 85 24.46 -24.25 -10.50
N ASP A 86 24.82 -24.40 -9.23
CA ASP A 86 26.19 -24.40 -8.72
C ASP A 86 26.87 -25.72 -9.12
N LYS A 87 28.02 -25.65 -9.80
CA LYS A 87 29.08 -26.67 -9.64
C LYS A 87 30.41 -26.20 -10.22
N ILE A 88 31.31 -25.84 -9.32
CA ILE A 88 32.75 -25.71 -9.53
C ILE A 88 33.30 -27.09 -9.91
N LYS A 89 34.06 -27.18 -11.01
CA LYS A 89 34.81 -28.38 -11.41
C LYS A 89 36.29 -28.15 -11.07
N GLN A 90 36.79 -28.91 -10.09
CA GLN A 90 38.22 -29.10 -9.86
C GLN A 90 38.81 -29.92 -11.02
N ILE A 91 39.96 -29.47 -11.55
CA ILE A 91 41.13 -30.31 -11.88
C ILE A 91 42.38 -29.46 -11.70
#